data_AF-A0A949LUX4-F1
#
_entry.id   AF-A0A949LUX4-F1
#
_cell.length_a   1.000
_cell.length_b   1.000
_cell.length_c   1.000
_cell.angle_alpha   90.00
_cell.angle_beta   90.00
_cell.angle_gamma   90.00
#
_symmetry.space_group_name_H-M   'P 1'
#
loop_
_entity.id
_entity.type
_entity.pdbx_description
1 polymer ?
#
loop_
_entity_poly.entity_id
_entity_poly.type
_entity_poly.pdbx_seq_one_letter_code
_entity_poly.pdbx_strand_id
1 'polypeptide(L)'
;MPMIMAGLGVPFGERHAGLTFVTDVTPTLLELAGIGASAPEGARPMTGRSLLPILTGQADRIYGPADTVGVEVSGNAALFRDSWKIVRNVPPVGDGAWRLYDHARDPAEANDLSTAMPDLFKSMLAEYETYATRSGVLALPDGYQVELQVRRNAIARQLSFHAGTQIAAGPSSL
;
A
#
# COMPACT_ATOMS: atom_id res chain seq x y z
N MET A 1 -9.73 -6.96 2.85
CA MET A 1 -9.40 -7.43 4.21
C MET A 1 -10.36 -6.77 5.18
N PRO A 2 -10.95 -7.49 6.16
CA PRO A 2 -11.71 -6.84 7.21
C PRO A 2 -10.77 -6.10 8.18
N MET A 3 -11.16 -4.90 8.59
CA MET A 3 -10.55 -4.18 9.72
C MET A 3 -11.63 -4.05 10.80
N ILE A 4 -11.30 -4.48 12.02
CA ILE A 4 -12.20 -4.42 13.17
C ILE A 4 -11.48 -3.66 14.27
N MET A 5 -12.12 -2.63 14.81
CA MET A 5 -11.61 -1.85 15.93
C MET A 5 -12.62 -1.91 17.08
N ALA A 6 -12.11 -2.08 18.30
CA ALA A 6 -12.90 -2.14 19.51
C ALA A 6 -12.12 -1.47 20.65
N GLY A 7 -12.81 -0.76 21.53
CA GLY A 7 -12.19 -0.03 22.62
C GLY A 7 -13.21 0.82 23.40
N LEU A 8 -12.75 1.42 24.49
CA LEU A 8 -13.58 2.32 25.28
C LEU A 8 -13.99 3.54 24.44
N GLY A 9 -15.29 3.84 24.38
CA GLY A 9 -15.83 4.97 23.62
C GLY A 9 -16.02 4.71 22.12
N VAL A 10 -15.67 3.52 21.61
CA VAL A 10 -15.99 3.10 20.24
C VAL A 10 -17.37 2.43 20.24
N PRO A 11 -18.35 2.91 19.45
CA PRO A 11 -19.65 2.29 19.35
C PRO A 11 -19.59 0.83 18.87
N PHE A 12 -20.47 0.00 19.42
CA PHE A 12 -20.55 -1.41 19.05
C PHE A 12 -21.47 -1.62 17.84
N GLY A 13 -21.06 -2.52 16.93
CA GLY A 13 -21.91 -2.96 15.82
C GLY A 13 -22.03 -1.96 14.67
N GLU A 14 -21.28 -0.87 14.69
CA GLU A 14 -21.22 0.07 13.58
C GLU A 14 -20.35 -0.46 12.43
N ARG A 15 -20.76 -0.11 11.21
CA ARG A 15 -20.03 -0.42 9.99
C ARG A 15 -19.79 0.86 9.20
N HIS A 16 -18.52 1.10 8.91
CA HIS A 16 -18.07 2.22 8.10
C HIS A 16 -17.56 1.72 6.75
N ALA A 17 -18.00 2.35 5.66
CA ALA A 17 -17.64 1.98 4.29
C ALA A 17 -16.57 2.90 3.68
N GLY A 18 -16.14 3.93 4.41
CA GLY A 18 -15.09 4.83 3.98
C GLY A 18 -13.78 4.10 3.72
N LEU A 19 -13.01 4.59 2.74
CA LEU A 19 -11.68 4.07 2.44
C LEU A 19 -10.80 4.16 3.69
N THR A 20 -10.11 3.07 4.01
CA THR A 20 -9.11 3.01 5.07
C THR A 20 -7.93 2.18 4.61
N PHE A 21 -6.75 2.51 5.13
CA PHE A 21 -5.50 1.83 4.83
C PHE A 21 -4.78 1.44 6.11
N VAL A 22 -3.89 0.44 6.01
CA VAL A 22 -3.06 0.02 7.15
C VAL A 22 -2.21 1.16 7.71
N THR A 23 -1.83 2.13 6.87
CA THR A 23 -1.09 3.33 7.26
C THR A 23 -1.85 4.24 8.22
N ASP A 24 -3.16 4.08 8.34
CA ASP A 24 -4.03 4.86 9.23
C ASP A 24 -4.00 4.37 10.67
N VAL A 25 -3.53 3.15 10.91
CA VAL A 25 -3.50 2.55 12.25
C VAL A 25 -2.55 3.33 13.17
N THR A 26 -1.33 3.60 12.73
CA THR A 26 -0.33 4.32 13.55
C THR A 26 -0.78 5.72 13.96
N PRO A 27 -1.20 6.63 13.06
CA PRO A 27 -1.68 7.94 13.49
C PRO A 27 -2.92 7.87 14.40
N THR A 28 -3.80 6.87 14.22
CA THR A 28 -4.95 6.64 15.12
C THR A 28 -4.51 6.30 16.55
N LEU A 29 -3.55 5.37 16.69
CA LEU A 29 -3.04 4.96 18.00
C LEU A 29 -2.27 6.08 18.70
N LEU A 30 -1.52 6.89 17.94
CA LEU A 30 -0.80 8.05 18.50
C LEU A 30 -1.78 9.10 19.01
N GLU A 31 -2.83 9.42 18.25
CA GLU A 31 -3.85 10.38 18.69
C GLU A 31 -4.59 9.90 19.94
N LEU A 32 -4.97 8.60 19.99
CA LEU A 32 -5.56 7.99 21.18
C LEU A 32 -4.64 8.05 22.41
N ALA A 33 -3.32 7.97 22.21
CA ALA A 33 -2.33 8.10 23.27
C ALA A 33 -2.05 9.57 23.68
N GLY A 34 -2.67 10.55 23.02
CA GLY A 34 -2.37 11.96 23.21
C GLY A 34 -0.98 12.37 22.71
N ILE A 35 -0.39 11.55 21.82
CA ILE A 35 0.91 11.80 21.19
C ILE A 35 0.65 12.46 19.84
N GLY A 36 1.24 13.63 19.59
CA GLY A 36 1.09 14.33 18.32
C GLY A 36 1.56 13.49 17.12
N ALA A 37 0.94 13.69 15.96
CA ALA A 37 1.23 12.95 14.73
C ALA A 37 2.49 13.45 13.99
N SER A 38 3.31 14.30 14.62
CA SER A 38 4.53 14.83 14.01
C SER A 38 5.56 13.72 13.86
N ALA A 39 6.09 13.56 12.64
CA ALA A 39 7.21 12.67 12.42
C ALA A 39 8.46 13.22 13.12
N PRO A 40 9.29 12.35 13.74
CA PRO A 40 10.59 12.74 14.27
C PRO A 40 11.46 13.41 13.20
N GLU A 41 12.44 14.21 13.64
CA GLU A 41 13.40 14.82 12.72
C GLU A 41 14.13 13.75 11.90
N GLY A 42 14.22 13.96 10.58
CA GLY A 42 14.81 13.01 9.64
C GLY A 42 13.92 11.80 9.27
N ALA A 43 12.76 11.61 9.91
CA ALA A 43 11.82 10.57 9.55
C ALA A 43 10.91 11.01 8.39
N ARG A 44 10.42 10.04 7.62
CA ARG A 44 9.37 10.30 6.62
C ARG A 44 8.05 10.62 7.35
N PRO A 45 7.28 11.61 6.88
CA PRO A 45 5.96 11.89 7.44
C PRO A 45 5.06 10.66 7.27
N MET A 46 4.20 10.42 8.26
CA MET A 46 3.13 9.44 8.11
C MET A 46 2.21 9.87 6.97
N THR A 47 1.84 8.91 6.13
CA THR A 47 0.97 9.15 4.97
C THR A 47 -0.49 8.81 5.25
N GLY A 48 -0.75 8.01 6.29
CA GLY A 48 -2.10 7.73 6.77
C GLY A 48 -2.69 8.86 7.60
N ARG A 49 -3.98 8.75 7.91
CA ARG A 49 -4.71 9.70 8.74
C ARG A 49 -5.37 8.95 9.90
N SER A 50 -5.58 9.65 11.00
CA SER A 50 -6.26 9.04 12.14
C SER A 50 -7.72 8.72 11.80
N LEU A 51 -8.17 7.53 12.22
CA LEU A 51 -9.54 7.04 12.13
C LEU A 51 -10.38 7.48 13.33
N LEU A 52 -9.81 8.19 14.30
CA LEU A 52 -10.53 8.61 15.51
C LEU A 52 -11.83 9.38 15.22
N PRO A 53 -11.90 10.27 14.21
CA PRO A 53 -13.17 10.93 13.86
C PRO A 53 -14.26 9.95 13.42
N ILE A 54 -13.89 8.85 12.76
CA ILE A 54 -14.85 7.79 12.38
C ILE A 54 -15.26 7.01 13.62
N LEU A 55 -14.29 6.61 14.45
CA LEU A 55 -14.52 5.81 15.65
C LEU A 55 -15.39 6.50 16.71
N THR A 56 -15.48 7.83 16.67
CA THR A 56 -16.23 8.65 17.63
C THR A 56 -17.49 9.27 17.02
N GLY A 57 -17.84 8.91 15.78
CA GLY A 57 -19.04 9.41 15.09
C GLY A 57 -18.96 10.89 14.67
N GLN A 58 -17.76 11.47 14.63
CA GLN A 58 -17.53 12.86 14.23
C GLN A 58 -17.43 13.03 12.72
N ALA A 59 -17.11 11.97 11.98
CA ALA A 59 -17.03 11.96 10.52
C ALA A 59 -17.34 10.58 9.94
N ASP A 60 -17.94 10.52 8.75
CA ASP A 60 -18.18 9.26 8.02
C ASP A 60 -16.97 8.77 7.23
N ARG A 61 -15.98 9.66 6.99
CA ARG A 61 -14.78 9.38 6.19
C ARG A 61 -13.61 10.28 6.60
N ILE A 62 -12.39 9.77 6.41
CA ILE A 62 -11.13 10.52 6.64
C ILE A 62 -10.41 10.95 5.34
N TYR A 63 -10.85 10.40 4.20
CA TYR A 63 -10.41 10.77 2.87
C TYR A 63 -11.57 11.40 2.11
N GLY A 64 -11.37 12.62 1.62
CA GLY A 64 -12.31 13.35 0.78
C GLY A 64 -12.23 12.94 -0.69
N PRO A 65 -13.12 13.51 -1.54
CA PRO A 65 -13.24 13.10 -2.94
C PRO A 65 -11.99 13.30 -3.81
N ALA A 66 -11.11 14.22 -3.41
CA ALA A 66 -9.86 14.52 -4.11
C ALA A 66 -8.64 13.81 -3.50
N ASP A 67 -8.80 13.12 -2.36
CA ASP A 67 -7.68 12.45 -1.71
C ASP A 67 -7.34 11.15 -2.43
N THR A 68 -6.04 10.91 -2.57
CA THR A 68 -5.51 9.74 -3.27
C THR A 68 -4.67 8.87 -2.35
N VAL A 69 -4.85 7.56 -2.40
CA VAL A 69 -3.98 6.59 -1.74
C VAL A 69 -3.41 5.62 -2.78
N GLY A 70 -2.08 5.52 -2.82
CA GLY A 70 -1.37 4.67 -3.77
C GLY A 70 -0.69 3.49 -3.10
N VAL A 71 -0.54 2.40 -3.85
CA VAL A 71 0.21 1.22 -3.45
C VAL A 71 1.00 0.71 -4.64
N GLU A 72 2.25 0.31 -4.42
CA GLU A 72 3.04 -0.43 -5.38
C GLU A 72 3.70 -1.60 -4.66
N VAL A 73 3.62 -2.79 -5.27
CA VAL A 73 4.31 -3.99 -4.79
C VAL A 73 4.74 -4.81 -5.99
N SER A 74 6.06 -4.83 -6.22
CA SER A 74 6.69 -5.71 -7.20
C SER A 74 6.14 -5.53 -8.62
N GLY A 75 5.97 -4.28 -9.04
CA GLY A 75 5.50 -3.89 -10.37
C GLY A 75 3.98 -3.76 -10.48
N ASN A 76 3.24 -4.44 -9.60
CA ASN A 76 1.81 -4.25 -9.46
C ASN A 76 1.54 -2.95 -8.74
N ALA A 77 0.56 -2.19 -9.22
CA ALA A 77 0.31 -0.85 -8.74
C ALA A 77 -1.19 -0.57 -8.69
N ALA A 78 -1.60 0.24 -7.72
CA ALA A 78 -2.95 0.76 -7.63
C ALA A 78 -2.96 2.18 -7.07
N LEU A 79 -3.96 2.95 -7.49
CA LEU A 79 -4.29 4.25 -6.89
C LEU A 79 -5.80 4.31 -6.67
N PHE A 80 -6.20 4.73 -5.48
CA PHE A 80 -7.57 4.93 -5.07
C PHE A 80 -7.85 6.43 -4.96
N ARG A 81 -9.00 6.88 -5.45
CA ARG A 81 -9.53 8.24 -5.27
C ARG A 81 -11.05 8.18 -5.16
N ASP A 82 -11.59 8.50 -3.99
CA ASP A 82 -13.00 8.29 -3.67
C ASP A 82 -13.45 6.84 -3.98
N SER A 83 -14.40 6.67 -4.90
CA SER A 83 -14.90 5.39 -5.38
C SER A 83 -14.07 4.80 -6.53
N TRP A 84 -13.16 5.57 -7.11
CA TRP A 84 -12.40 5.18 -8.29
C TRP A 84 -11.10 4.48 -7.91
N LYS A 85 -10.73 3.48 -8.72
CA LYS A 85 -9.46 2.79 -8.62
C LYS A 85 -8.84 2.65 -10.01
N ILE A 86 -7.57 3.00 -10.14
CA ILE A 86 -6.75 2.48 -11.23
C ILE A 86 -5.85 1.37 -10.72
N VAL A 87 -5.64 0.35 -11.55
CA VAL A 87 -4.78 -0.80 -11.20
C VAL A 87 -4.00 -1.28 -12.42
N ARG A 88 -2.79 -1.76 -12.16
CA ARG A 88 -1.93 -2.44 -13.11
C ARG A 88 -1.37 -3.68 -12.44
N ASN A 89 -1.64 -4.85 -13.03
CA ASN A 89 -1.03 -6.11 -12.61
C ASN A 89 -0.08 -6.58 -13.69
N VAL A 90 1.15 -6.93 -13.33
CA VAL A 90 2.19 -7.36 -14.26
C VAL A 90 2.12 -8.88 -14.50
N PRO A 91 2.75 -9.41 -15.57
CA PRO A 91 2.86 -10.85 -15.78
C PRO A 91 3.48 -11.57 -14.57
N PRO A 92 3.10 -12.85 -14.33
CA PRO A 92 2.26 -13.70 -15.18
C PRO A 92 0.76 -13.57 -14.94
N VAL A 93 0.32 -12.85 -13.91
CA VAL A 93 -1.09 -12.80 -13.48
C VAL A 93 -1.88 -11.71 -14.22
N GLY A 94 -1.20 -10.64 -14.63
CA GLY A 94 -1.77 -9.58 -15.48
C GLY A 94 -0.96 -9.36 -16.77
N ASP A 95 -1.39 -8.38 -17.55
CA ASP A 95 -0.79 -8.01 -18.83
C ASP A 95 0.02 -6.70 -18.78
N GLY A 96 0.18 -6.11 -17.59
CA GLY A 96 0.89 -4.86 -17.39
C GLY A 96 0.12 -3.62 -17.85
N ALA A 97 -1.12 -3.74 -18.31
CA ALA A 97 -1.94 -2.61 -18.71
C ALA A 97 -2.65 -1.98 -17.50
N TRP A 98 -2.66 -0.65 -17.47
CA TRP A 98 -3.48 0.12 -16.53
C TRP A 98 -4.95 0.08 -16.93
N ARG A 99 -5.82 -0.05 -15.94
CA ARG A 99 -7.28 -0.04 -16.10
C ARG A 99 -7.94 0.81 -15.05
N LEU A 100 -9.15 1.27 -15.31
CA LEU A 100 -9.94 2.12 -14.41
C LEU A 100 -11.23 1.41 -14.01
N TYR A 101 -11.57 1.47 -12.73
CA TYR A 101 -12.76 0.84 -12.17
C TYR A 101 -13.48 1.77 -11.19
N ASP A 102 -14.81 1.66 -11.15
CA ASP A 102 -15.62 2.14 -10.02
C ASP A 102 -15.66 1.03 -8.97
N HIS A 103 -14.80 1.12 -7.95
CA HIS A 103 -14.66 0.10 -6.93
C HIS A 103 -15.92 -0.03 -6.04
N ALA A 104 -16.73 1.02 -5.92
CA ALA A 104 -17.94 0.98 -5.13
C ALA A 104 -19.06 0.19 -5.83
N ARG A 105 -19.16 0.30 -7.16
CA ARG A 105 -20.16 -0.40 -7.97
C ARG A 105 -19.68 -1.73 -8.53
N ASP A 106 -18.38 -1.88 -8.73
CA ASP A 106 -17.73 -3.07 -9.27
C ASP A 106 -16.53 -3.50 -8.39
N PRO A 107 -16.78 -4.07 -7.20
CA PRO A 107 -15.71 -4.54 -6.32
C PRO A 107 -14.87 -5.68 -6.93
N ALA A 108 -15.38 -6.36 -7.95
CA ALA A 108 -14.72 -7.45 -8.64
C ALA A 108 -13.78 -6.96 -9.76
N GLU A 109 -13.78 -5.66 -10.07
CA GLU A 109 -12.92 -5.06 -11.10
C GLU A 109 -13.12 -5.73 -12.47
N ALA A 110 -14.38 -6.05 -12.79
CA ALA A 110 -14.74 -6.79 -13.99
C ALA A 110 -14.88 -5.89 -15.24
N ASN A 111 -15.27 -4.62 -15.05
CA ASN A 111 -15.61 -3.70 -16.14
C ASN A 111 -14.60 -2.55 -16.21
N ASP A 112 -13.68 -2.63 -17.17
CA ASP A 112 -12.72 -1.54 -17.40
C ASP A 112 -13.39 -0.31 -18.03
N LEU A 113 -13.27 0.83 -17.34
CA LEU A 113 -13.82 2.12 -17.72
C LEU A 113 -12.77 3.06 -18.34
N SER A 114 -11.54 2.60 -18.56
CA SER A 114 -10.42 3.42 -19.07
C SER A 114 -10.76 4.14 -20.38
N THR A 115 -11.46 3.46 -21.29
CA THR A 115 -11.89 4.00 -22.59
C THR A 115 -13.16 4.84 -22.50
N ALA A 116 -14.06 4.51 -21.56
CA ALA A 116 -15.31 5.22 -21.34
C ALA A 116 -15.11 6.55 -20.60
N MET A 117 -14.06 6.65 -19.75
CA MET A 117 -13.75 7.81 -18.93
C MET A 117 -12.27 8.23 -19.07
N PRO A 118 -11.82 8.61 -20.29
CA PRO A 118 -10.41 8.82 -20.58
C PRO A 118 -9.79 9.99 -19.81
N ASP A 119 -10.54 11.07 -19.57
CA ASP A 119 -10.04 12.22 -18.81
C ASP A 119 -9.81 11.88 -17.34
N LEU A 120 -10.74 11.14 -16.75
CA LEU A 120 -10.63 10.64 -15.38
C LEU A 120 -9.44 9.69 -15.25
N PHE A 121 -9.32 8.76 -16.19
CA PHE A 121 -8.23 7.79 -16.24
C PHE A 121 -6.86 8.49 -16.35
N LYS A 122 -6.72 9.45 -17.26
CA LYS A 122 -5.49 10.24 -17.43
C LYS A 122 -5.15 11.06 -16.18
N SER A 123 -6.16 11.66 -15.54
CA SER A 123 -5.98 12.37 -14.27
C SER A 123 -5.44 11.46 -13.17
N MET A 124 -6.02 10.27 -13.00
CA MET A 124 -5.57 9.32 -11.97
C MET A 124 -4.18 8.74 -12.27
N LEU A 125 -3.81 8.55 -13.54
CA LEU A 125 -2.45 8.18 -13.89
C LEU A 125 -1.44 9.25 -13.45
N ALA A 126 -1.74 10.53 -13.66
CA ALA A 126 -0.88 11.63 -13.21
C ALA A 126 -0.77 11.69 -11.66
N GLU A 127 -1.86 11.41 -10.95
CA GLU A 127 -1.86 11.29 -9.49
C GLU A 127 -1.02 10.10 -9.01
N TYR A 128 -1.05 8.97 -9.74
CA TYR A 128 -0.18 7.83 -9.46
C TYR A 128 1.29 8.17 -9.66
N GLU A 129 1.66 8.88 -10.73
CA GLU A 129 3.05 9.31 -10.93
C GLU A 129 3.54 10.24 -9.81
N THR A 130 2.65 11.10 -9.30
CA THR A 130 2.93 11.94 -8.12
C THR A 130 3.17 11.07 -6.88
N TYR A 131 2.33 10.06 -6.64
CA TYR A 131 2.53 9.08 -5.57
C TYR A 131 3.84 8.32 -5.73
N ALA A 132 4.14 7.82 -6.93
CA ALA A 132 5.32 7.02 -7.23
C ALA A 132 6.61 7.81 -6.95
N THR A 133 6.65 9.07 -7.39
CA THR A 133 7.76 9.98 -7.15
C THR A 133 7.96 10.23 -5.65
N ARG A 134 6.88 10.56 -4.93
CA ARG A 134 6.92 10.84 -3.49
C ARG A 134 7.36 9.61 -2.67
N SER A 135 6.91 8.42 -3.07
CA SER A 135 7.20 7.17 -2.37
C SER A 135 8.58 6.59 -2.72
N GLY A 136 9.18 7.04 -3.84
CA GLY A 136 10.44 6.51 -4.36
C GLY A 136 10.27 5.16 -5.05
N VAL A 137 9.14 4.95 -5.72
CA VAL A 137 8.88 3.74 -6.52
C VAL A 137 9.91 3.66 -7.64
N LEU A 138 10.55 2.50 -7.77
CA LEU A 138 11.56 2.27 -8.80
C LEU A 138 10.94 1.50 -9.96
N ALA A 139 11.28 1.90 -11.19
CA ALA A 139 10.92 1.14 -12.37
C ALA A 139 11.59 -0.23 -12.33
N LEU A 140 10.82 -1.28 -12.59
CA LEU A 140 11.38 -2.61 -12.77
C LEU A 140 12.06 -2.71 -14.15
N PRO A 141 13.24 -3.35 -14.25
CA PRO A 141 13.88 -3.64 -15.53
C PRO A 141 12.99 -4.52 -16.42
N ASP A 142 13.18 -4.42 -17.74
CA ASP A 142 12.50 -5.30 -18.70
C ASP A 142 12.81 -6.78 -18.40
N GLY A 143 11.77 -7.62 -18.40
CA GLY A 143 11.89 -9.06 -18.10
C GLY A 143 12.10 -9.41 -16.63
N TYR A 144 11.96 -8.45 -15.70
CA TYR A 144 12.09 -8.72 -14.27
C TYR A 144 11.01 -9.68 -13.76
N GLN A 145 11.42 -10.90 -13.41
CA GLN A 145 10.59 -11.92 -12.78
C GLN A 145 10.84 -11.89 -11.27
N VAL A 146 9.87 -11.32 -10.53
CA VAL A 146 9.94 -11.14 -9.07
C VAL A 146 10.27 -12.46 -8.37
N GLU A 147 9.62 -13.56 -8.77
CA GLU A 147 9.82 -14.88 -8.19
C GLU A 147 11.25 -15.41 -8.38
N LEU A 148 11.83 -15.21 -9.57
CA LEU A 148 13.20 -15.60 -9.85
C LEU A 148 14.19 -14.77 -9.03
N GLN A 149 13.95 -13.47 -8.91
CA GLN A 149 14.83 -12.58 -8.15
C GLN A 149 14.75 -12.85 -6.64
N VAL A 150 13.55 -13.07 -6.09
CA VAL A 150 13.37 -13.44 -4.68
C VAL A 150 14.04 -14.77 -4.39
N ARG A 151 13.86 -15.79 -5.25
CA ARG A 151 14.56 -17.08 -5.11
C ARG A 151 16.07 -16.91 -5.17
N ARG A 152 16.59 -16.14 -6.15
CA ARG A 152 18.03 -15.88 -6.29
C ARG A 152 18.59 -15.19 -5.06
N ASN A 153 17.91 -14.15 -4.58
CA ASN A 153 18.32 -13.41 -3.40
C ASN A 153 18.26 -14.29 -2.14
N ALA A 154 17.22 -15.11 -1.97
CA ALA A 154 17.09 -16.03 -0.85
C ALA A 154 18.21 -17.08 -0.84
N ILE A 155 18.51 -17.70 -1.99
CA ILE A 155 19.62 -18.65 -2.14
C ILE A 155 20.96 -17.97 -1.85
N ALA A 156 21.21 -16.79 -2.41
CA ALA A 156 22.43 -16.05 -2.16
C ALA A 156 22.59 -15.73 -0.66
N ARG A 157 21.53 -15.26 0.01
CA ARG A 157 21.55 -14.97 1.45
C ARG A 157 21.80 -16.22 2.28
N GLN A 158 21.21 -17.35 1.90
CA GLN A 158 21.41 -18.64 2.56
C GLN A 158 22.85 -19.14 2.36
N LEU A 159 23.42 -19.04 1.16
CA LEU A 159 24.82 -19.38 0.90
C LEU A 159 25.78 -18.49 1.69
N SER A 160 25.55 -17.17 1.73
CA SER A 160 26.38 -16.24 2.52
C SER A 160 26.32 -16.55 4.02
N PHE A 161 25.15 -16.93 4.53
CA PHE A 161 24.97 -17.32 5.93
C PHE A 161 25.80 -18.57 6.28
N HIS A 162 25.78 -19.61 5.43
CA HIS A 162 26.50 -20.86 5.67
C HIS A 162 28.02 -20.75 5.36
N ALA A 163 28.41 -19.91 4.39
CA ALA A 163 29.80 -19.60 4.12
C ALA A 163 30.46 -18.84 5.30
N GLY A 164 29.70 -17.96 5.97
CA GLY A 164 30.15 -17.30 7.20
C GLY A 164 30.31 -18.25 8.40
N THR A 165 29.55 -19.34 8.46
CA THR A 165 29.67 -20.34 9.53
C THR A 165 30.88 -21.25 9.36
N GLN A 166 31.32 -21.52 8.12
CA GLN A 166 32.49 -22.38 7.87
C GLN A 166 33.85 -21.70 8.13
N ILE A 167 33.92 -20.37 8.16
CA ILE A 167 35.18 -19.66 8.48
C ILE A 167 35.42 -19.57 10.00
N ALA A 168 34.37 -19.68 10.83
CA ALA A 168 34.50 -19.63 12.30
C ALA A 168 34.91 -20.97 12.95
N ALA A 169 34.96 -22.07 12.18
CA ALA A 169 35.39 -23.39 12.65
C ALA A 169 36.65 -23.85 11.90
N GLY A 170 37.75 -23.11 12.06
CA GLY A 170 39.07 -23.57 11.65
C GLY A 170 39.56 -24.73 12.54
N PRO A 171 40.32 -25.70 12.00
CA PRO A 171 40.68 -26.91 12.73
C PRO A 171 41.72 -26.60 13.81
N SER A 172 41.44 -26.99 15.06
CA SER A 172 42.47 -27.12 16.10
C SER A 172 43.39 -28.29 15.74
N SER A 173 44.56 -27.99 15.19
CA SER A 173 45.65 -28.94 15.02
C SER A 173 46.32 -29.24 16.36
N LEU A 174 46.40 -30.53 16.71
CA LEU A 174 47.27 -31.10 17.74
C LEU A 174 48.75 -30.92 17.38
#